data_AF-A0A7Y2ZXU8-F1
#
_entry.id   AF-A0A7Y2ZXU8-F1
#
_cell.length_a   1.000
_cell.length_b   1.000
_cell.length_c   1.000
_cell.angle_alpha   90.00
_cell.angle_beta   90.00
_cell.angle_gamma   90.00
#
_symmetry.space_group_name_H-M   'P 1'
#
loop_
_entity.id
_entity.type
_entity.pdbx_description
1 polymer ?
#
loop_
_entity_poly.entity_id
_entity_poly.type
_entity_poly.pdbx_seq_one_letter_code
_entity_poly.pdbx_strand_id
1 'polypeptide(L)'
;MPYIPMLHCFLEYGDCRVDLTEGNQNGKNTSIEQFLYTERVIANISDKEEYQLFRRVLTQDLLKRDQLKGIKTASILHAREEGLIVLKANVGNEP
;
A
#
# COMPACT_ATOMS: atom_id res chain seq x y z
N MET A 1 -2.90 -2.58 -17.18
CA MET A 1 -2.66 -1.45 -16.26
C MET A 1 -1.25 -1.54 -15.72
N PRO A 2 -0.48 -0.44 -15.64
CA PRO A 2 0.79 -0.46 -14.92
C PRO A 2 0.53 -0.85 -13.47
N TYR A 3 1.39 -1.69 -12.90
CA TYR A 3 1.29 -2.10 -11.50
C TYR A 3 1.35 -0.86 -10.58
N ILE A 4 0.35 -0.68 -9.73
CA ILE A 4 0.31 0.37 -8.72
C ILE A 4 0.60 -0.29 -7.37
N PRO A 5 1.73 -0.01 -6.70
CA PRO A 5 2.01 -0.50 -5.37
C PRO A 5 0.94 -0.03 -4.39
N MET A 6 0.13 -0.97 -3.89
CA MET A 6 -0.91 -0.71 -2.90
C MET A 6 -0.40 -1.02 -1.50
N LEU A 7 -0.50 -0.05 -0.60
CA LEU A 7 -0.21 -0.23 0.83
C LEU A 7 -1.18 -1.22 1.45
N HIS A 8 -0.69 -1.93 2.47
CA HIS A 8 -1.47 -2.86 3.28
C HIS A 8 -0.84 -2.88 4.67
N CYS A 9 -1.68 -2.79 5.70
CA CYS A 9 -1.26 -2.73 7.09
C CYS A 9 -1.75 -3.98 7.82
N PHE A 10 -0.86 -4.61 8.57
CA PHE A 10 -1.15 -5.74 9.45
C PHE A 10 -0.47 -5.51 10.80
N LEU A 11 -0.98 -6.13 11.85
CA LEU A 11 -0.36 -6.11 13.16
C LEU A 11 0.59 -7.30 13.30
N GLU A 12 1.72 -7.09 13.94
CA GLU A 12 2.68 -8.15 14.27
C GLU A 12 3.10 -8.06 15.74
N TYR A 13 2.95 -9.16 16.48
CA TYR A 13 3.37 -9.31 17.86
C TYR A 13 4.03 -10.68 18.07
N GLY A 14 5.33 -10.70 18.36
CA GLY A 14 6.11 -11.94 18.38
C GLY A 14 6.05 -12.63 17.02
N ASP A 15 5.72 -13.93 17.02
CA ASP A 15 5.53 -14.74 15.81
C ASP A 15 4.09 -14.67 15.25
N CYS A 16 3.22 -13.86 15.85
CA CYS A 16 1.83 -13.70 15.43
C CYS A 16 1.67 -12.51 14.49
N ARG A 17 0.94 -12.69 13.39
CA ARG A 17 0.50 -11.64 12.47
C ARG A 17 -1.02 -11.64 12.33
N VAL A 18 -1.62 -10.46 12.30
CA VAL A 18 -3.06 -10.27 12.11
C VAL A 18 -3.27 -9.29 10.97
N ASP A 19 -3.88 -9.77 9.88
CA ASP A 19 -4.30 -8.91 8.78
C ASP A 19 -5.50 -8.06 9.21
N LEU A 20 -5.34 -6.73 9.18
CA LEU A 20 -6.41 -5.79 9.53
C LEU A 20 -7.43 -5.62 8.40
N THR A 21 -7.21 -6.27 7.27
CA THR A 21 -8.02 -6.20 6.06
C THR A 21 -8.62 -7.54 5.66
N GLU A 22 -8.47 -8.58 6.49
CA GLU A 22 -9.14 -9.88 6.29
C GLU A 22 -10.67 -9.66 6.24
N GLY A 23 -11.31 -10.07 5.14
CA GLY A 23 -12.73 -9.84 4.89
C GLY A 23 -13.08 -8.49 4.22
N ASN A 24 -12.11 -7.62 3.98
CA ASN A 24 -12.32 -6.39 3.22
C ASN A 24 -12.47 -6.71 1.72
N GLN A 25 -13.67 -6.51 1.16
CA GLN A 25 -13.95 -6.70 -0.27
C GLN A 25 -13.29 -5.65 -1.17
N ASN A 26 -12.60 -4.65 -0.60
CA ASN A 26 -11.99 -3.53 -1.32
C ASN A 26 -10.61 -3.88 -1.93
N GLY A 27 -10.37 -5.17 -2.21
CA GLY A 27 -9.57 -5.52 -3.38
C GLY A 27 -8.23 -6.22 -3.16
N LYS A 28 -8.10 -7.17 -2.23
CA LYS A 28 -7.01 -8.16 -2.34
C LYS A 28 -7.49 -9.57 -1.98
N ASN A 29 -7.84 -10.36 -3.01
CA ASN A 29 -7.92 -11.83 -2.93
C ASN A 29 -6.52 -12.46 -2.85
N THR A 30 -5.58 -11.82 -2.14
CA THR A 30 -4.16 -12.19 -2.14
C THR A 30 -3.68 -12.27 -0.71
N SER A 31 -2.97 -13.36 -0.42
CA SER A 31 -2.39 -13.64 0.89
C SER A 31 -1.44 -12.52 1.35
N ILE A 32 -1.47 -12.23 2.65
CA ILE A 32 -0.53 -11.35 3.35
C ILE A 32 0.91 -11.89 3.37
N GLU A 33 1.18 -13.08 2.83
CA GLU A 33 2.52 -13.66 2.92
C GLU A 33 3.50 -13.08 1.89
N GLN A 34 3.02 -12.31 0.91
CA GLN A 34 3.84 -11.79 -0.18
C GLN A 34 3.74 -10.27 -0.31
N PHE A 35 4.72 -9.57 0.27
CA PHE A 35 4.89 -8.13 0.10
C PHE A 35 6.18 -7.81 -0.65
N LEU A 36 6.14 -6.75 -1.47
CA LEU A 36 7.38 -6.23 -2.07
C LEU A 36 8.29 -5.61 -1.00
N TYR A 37 7.71 -5.04 0.05
CA TYR A 37 8.41 -4.38 1.14
C TYR A 37 7.52 -4.33 2.38
N THR A 38 8.12 -4.46 3.56
CA THR A 38 7.44 -4.33 4.86
C THR A 38 8.30 -3.47 5.78
N GLU A 39 7.67 -2.61 6.56
CA GLU A 39 8.36 -1.78 7.55
C GLU A 39 7.50 -1.63 8.81
N ARG A 40 8.14 -1.76 9.97
CA ARG A 40 7.46 -1.63 11.26
C ARG A 40 7.32 -0.15 11.59
N VAL A 41 6.09 0.27 11.83
CA VAL A 41 5.75 1.65 12.19
C VAL A 41 5.07 1.70 13.56
N ILE A 42 5.02 2.88 14.16
CA ILE A 42 4.17 3.11 15.33
C ILE A 42 2.70 2.96 14.92
N ALA A 43 1.85 2.46 15.83
CA ALA A 43 0.45 2.16 15.54
C ALA A 43 -0.36 3.37 15.05
N ASN A 44 0.04 4.59 15.44
CA ASN A 44 -0.63 5.85 15.10
C ASN A 44 0.24 6.75 14.21
N ILE A 45 0.99 6.16 13.27
CA ILE A 45 1.76 6.92 12.28
C ILE A 45 0.86 7.95 11.59
N SER A 46 1.37 9.18 11.40
CA SER A 46 0.60 10.22 10.73
C SER A 46 0.54 10.00 9.21
N ASP A 47 -0.52 10.49 8.55
CA ASP A 47 -0.67 10.46 7.08
C ASP A 47 0.58 11.01 6.35
N LYS A 48 1.20 12.04 6.93
CA LYS A 48 2.41 12.66 6.38
C LYS A 48 3.60 11.70 6.44
N GLU A 49 3.81 11.05 7.57
CA GLU A 49 4.90 10.09 7.75
C GLU A 49 4.67 8.87 6.87
N GLU A 50 3.44 8.34 6.80
CA GLU A 50 3.08 7.25 5.89
C GLU A 50 3.38 7.62 4.43
N TYR A 51 2.99 8.82 3.99
CA TYR A 51 3.26 9.28 2.63
C TYR A 51 4.76 9.41 2.34
N GLN A 52 5.53 9.96 3.29
CA GLN A 52 6.98 10.06 3.17
C GLN A 52 7.63 8.67 3.06
N LEU A 53 7.14 7.72 3.86
CA LEU A 53 7.57 6.33 3.84
C LEU A 53 7.31 5.68 2.48
N PHE A 54 6.07 5.78 2.00
CA PHE A 54 5.67 5.27 0.71
C PHE A 54 6.56 5.82 -0.41
N ARG A 55 6.76 7.15 -0.44
CA ARG A 55 7.56 7.80 -1.47
C ARG A 55 9.03 7.37 -1.42
N ARG A 56 9.60 7.22 -0.22
CA ARG A 56 10.96 6.73 -0.01
C ARG A 56 11.11 5.32 -0.58
N VAL A 57 10.28 4.39 -0.14
CA VAL A 57 10.32 2.97 -0.55
C VAL A 57 10.07 2.83 -2.05
N LEU A 58 9.10 3.56 -2.59
CA LEU A 58 8.81 3.56 -4.02
C LEU A 58 10.04 3.94 -4.85
N THR A 59 10.71 5.04 -4.49
CA THR A 59 11.82 5.59 -5.27
C THR A 59 13.14 4.86 -5.04
N GLN A 60 13.38 4.39 -3.81
CA GLN A 60 14.66 3.81 -3.43
C GLN A 60 14.71 2.29 -3.60
N ASP A 61 13.57 1.59 -3.51
CA ASP A 61 13.55 0.13 -3.47
C ASP A 61 12.72 -0.47 -4.62
N LEU A 62 11.49 0.02 -4.84
CA LEU A 62 10.57 -0.61 -5.78
C LEU A 62 10.87 -0.29 -7.24
N LEU A 63 11.06 0.99 -7.59
CA LEU A 63 11.32 1.41 -8.97
C LEU A 63 12.66 0.91 -9.55
N LYS A 64 13.54 0.38 -8.70
CA LYS A 64 14.78 -0.27 -9.12
C LYS A 64 14.58 -1.72 -9.57
N ARG A 65 13.43 -2.33 -9.28
CA ARG A 65 13.12 -3.71 -9.67
C ARG A 65 12.79 -3.79 -11.15
N ASP A 66 13.20 -4.88 -11.79
CA ASP A 66 12.99 -5.08 -13.24
C ASP A 66 11.51 -5.02 -13.64
N GLN A 67 10.61 -5.49 -12.77
CA GLN A 67 9.17 -5.47 -12.98
C GLN A 67 8.57 -4.05 -13.08
N LEU A 68 9.26 -3.04 -12.54
CA LEU A 68 8.82 -1.64 -12.52
C LEU A 68 9.73 -0.72 -13.33
N LYS A 69 10.67 -1.30 -14.09
CA LYS A 69 11.64 -0.56 -14.88
C LYS A 69 10.93 0.28 -15.95
N GLY A 70 11.31 1.55 -16.04
CA GLY A 70 10.74 2.49 -17.01
C GLY A 70 9.40 3.12 -16.61
N ILE A 71 8.81 2.73 -15.47
CA ILE A 71 7.64 3.42 -14.93
C ILE A 71 8.10 4.73 -14.27
N LYS A 72 7.46 5.84 -14.64
CA LYS A 72 7.74 7.14 -14.03
C LYS A 72 7.12 7.22 -12.65
N THR A 73 7.88 7.70 -11.66
CA THR A 73 7.39 7.91 -10.28
C THR A 73 6.10 8.72 -10.24
N ALA A 74 6.02 9.80 -11.04
CA ALA A 74 4.85 10.67 -11.12
C ALA A 74 3.58 9.91 -11.53
N SER A 75 3.69 8.93 -12.44
CA SER A 75 2.55 8.12 -12.88
C SER A 75 2.00 7.26 -11.74
N ILE A 76 2.89 6.68 -10.91
CA ILE A 76 2.47 5.89 -9.74
C ILE A 76 1.86 6.78 -8.66
N LEU A 77 2.46 7.92 -8.37
CA LEU A 77 1.95 8.86 -7.36
C LEU A 77 0.58 9.40 -7.74
N HIS A 78 0.38 9.78 -9.00
CA HIS A 78 -0.90 10.24 -9.51
C HIS A 78 -1.97 9.14 -9.42
N ALA A 79 -1.64 7.92 -9.87
CA ALA A 79 -2.58 6.80 -9.79
C ALA A 79 -2.94 6.42 -8.34
N ARG A 80 -2.00 6.59 -7.38
CA ARG A 80 -2.30 6.43 -5.95
C ARG A 80 -3.31 7.48 -5.47
N GLU A 81 -3.14 8.74 -5.83
CA GLU A 81 -4.06 9.81 -5.46
C GLU A 81 -5.47 9.55 -6.00
N GLU A 82 -5.59 9.17 -7.28
CA GLU A 82 -6.86 8.78 -7.89
C GLU A 82 -7.48 7.58 -7.17
N GLY A 83 -6.69 6.54 -6.88
CA GLY A 83 -7.14 5.37 -6.14
C GLY A 83 -7.66 5.72 -4.74
N LEU A 84 -7.00 6.63 -4.02
CA LEU A 84 -7.45 7.10 -2.71
C LEU A 84 -8.75 7.90 -2.78
N ILE A 85 -8.96 8.70 -3.83
CA ILE A 85 -10.23 9.41 -4.05
C ILE A 85 -11.37 8.39 -4.22
N VAL A 86 -11.17 7.38 -5.07
CA VAL A 86 -12.16 6.33 -5.29
C VAL A 86 -12.44 5.54 -4.01
N LEU A 87 -11.40 5.16 -3.27
CA LEU A 87 -11.56 4.46 -2.00
C LEU A 87 -12.34 5.29 -0.98
N LYS A 88 -12.02 6.58 -0.82
CA LYS A 88 -12.75 7.47 0.09
C LYS A 88 -14.23 7.63 -0.29
N ALA A 89 -14.54 7.66 -1.59
CA ALA A 89 -15.92 7.72 -2.06
C ALA A 89 -16.72 6.43 -1.74
N ASN A 90 -16.03 5.29 -1.60
CA ASN A 90 -16.66 4.00 -1.35
C ASN A 90 -16.68 3.62 0.14
N VAL A 91 -15.78 4.18 0.95
CA VAL A 91 -15.80 4.02 2.42
C VAL A 91 -16.98 4.83 2.98
N GLY A 92 -18.08 4.14 3.28
CA GLY A 92 -19.34 4.72 3.78
C GLY A 92 -20.56 4.43 2.92
N ASN A 93 -20.37 3.90 1.70
CA ASN A 93 -21.45 3.28 0.92
C ASN A 93 -21.43 1.77 1.24
N GLU A 94 -22.10 1.38 2.32
CA GLU A 94 -22.46 -0.03 2.49
C GLU A 94 -23.40 -0.46 1.35
N PRO A 95 -23.23 -1.65 0.76
CA PRO A 95 -24.28 -2.25 -0.06
C PRO A 95 -25.53 -2.59 0.77
#